data_AF-A0A6F8XYP8-F1
#
_entry.id   AF-A0A6F8XYP8-F1
#
_cell.length_a   1.000
_cell.length_b   1.000
_cell.length_c   1.000
_cell.angle_alpha   90.00
_cell.angle_beta   90.00
_cell.angle_gamma   90.00
#
_symmetry.space_group_name_H-M   'P 1'
#
loop_
_entity.id
_entity.type
_entity.pdbx_description
1 polymer ?
#
loop_
_entity_poly.entity_id
_entity_poly.type
_entity_poly.pdbx_seq_one_letter_code
_entity_poly.pdbx_strand_id
1 'polypeptide(L)'
;MHARSDTPRLKNKPRQGDLTSGCLDDIVGCMSTPDELERQHTLHTAVARYDTLRTRDALASPNEEGEPPAAPPLSKEEALEMLALGELIARKAGYGRQLGVRSARSAGASWSQIGAALGTTKQSAWEAHARWLDEQGAGGMTSRPPMPIG
;
A
#
# COMPACT_ATOMS: atom_id res chain seq x y z
N MET A 1 -59.77 47.29 -10.05
CA MET A 1 -58.35 46.90 -10.20
C MET A 1 -58.28 45.37 -10.28
N HIS A 2 -57.73 44.88 -11.38
CA HIS A 2 -57.06 43.58 -11.59
C HIS A 2 -57.68 42.27 -11.07
N ALA A 3 -58.12 41.48 -12.06
CA ALA A 3 -58.31 40.04 -12.06
C ALA A 3 -57.02 39.25 -11.76
N ARG A 4 -57.19 38.01 -11.26
CA ARG A 4 -56.43 36.77 -11.52
C ARG A 4 -56.96 35.72 -10.52
N SER A 5 -57.92 34.88 -10.89
CA SER A 5 -57.76 33.64 -11.67
C SER A 5 -56.79 32.67 -11.00
N ASP A 6 -57.36 31.80 -10.17
CA ASP A 6 -56.75 30.59 -9.63
C ASP A 6 -57.09 29.44 -10.61
N THR A 7 -56.10 28.94 -11.34
CA THR A 7 -56.18 27.65 -12.02
C THR A 7 -54.84 26.90 -11.93
N PRO A 8 -54.90 25.56 -11.83
CA PRO A 8 -53.78 24.71 -11.41
C PRO A 8 -52.95 24.24 -12.61
N ARG A 9 -51.92 23.43 -12.31
CA ARG A 9 -51.27 22.37 -13.14
C ARG A 9 -49.76 22.61 -13.28
N LEU A 10 -48.96 21.67 -12.77
CA LEU A 10 -48.25 20.68 -13.59
C LEU A 10 -47.28 19.86 -12.72
N LYS A 11 -47.51 18.55 -12.73
CA LYS A 11 -46.57 17.50 -12.31
C LYS A 11 -45.28 17.68 -13.12
N ASN A 12 -44.14 17.79 -12.44
CA ASN A 12 -42.85 17.68 -13.13
C ASN A 12 -42.05 16.51 -12.52
N LYS A 13 -42.07 15.42 -13.28
CA LYS A 13 -41.28 14.21 -13.09
C LYS A 13 -39.83 14.54 -13.44
N PRO A 14 -38.84 14.31 -12.55
CA PRO A 14 -37.46 14.40 -12.97
C PRO A 14 -37.15 13.29 -13.99
N ARG A 15 -36.50 13.72 -15.07
CA ARG A 15 -36.12 12.95 -16.25
C ARG A 15 -35.04 11.94 -15.85
N GLN A 16 -35.32 10.65 -16.01
CA GLN A 16 -34.29 9.63 -16.07
C GLN A 16 -33.66 9.72 -17.47
N GLY A 17 -32.60 10.52 -17.57
CA GLY A 17 -31.74 10.64 -18.73
C GLY A 17 -30.38 10.09 -18.36
N ASP A 18 -30.20 8.83 -18.71
CA ASP A 18 -29.05 8.29 -19.42
C ASP A 18 -27.62 8.37 -18.87
N LEU A 19 -26.99 7.20 -19.00
CA LEU A 19 -25.57 6.90 -19.13
C LEU A 19 -24.71 7.05 -17.87
N THR A 20 -24.25 5.91 -17.37
CA THR A 20 -22.82 5.54 -17.53
C THR A 20 -22.61 4.10 -17.04
N SER A 21 -21.89 3.35 -17.88
CA SER A 21 -20.82 2.46 -17.43
C SER A 21 -21.24 1.41 -16.39
N GLY A 22 -21.76 0.27 -16.83
CA GLY A 22 -20.84 -0.84 -17.11
C GLY A 22 -20.43 -1.50 -15.80
N CYS A 23 -21.34 -2.18 -15.11
CA CYS A 23 -20.97 -3.19 -14.11
C CYS A 23 -20.39 -4.39 -14.89
N LEU A 24 -19.14 -4.22 -15.30
CA LEU A 24 -18.27 -5.25 -15.84
C LEU A 24 -17.15 -5.60 -14.83
N ASP A 25 -17.34 -5.25 -13.56
CA ASP A 25 -16.30 -5.42 -12.53
C ASP A 25 -16.53 -6.63 -11.61
N ASP A 26 -17.66 -7.33 -11.74
CA ASP A 26 -17.95 -8.56 -10.96
C ASP A 26 -17.26 -9.82 -11.53
N ILE A 27 -16.48 -9.70 -12.62
CA ILE A 27 -15.61 -10.75 -13.18
C ILE A 27 -14.14 -10.31 -13.14
N VAL A 28 -13.71 -9.69 -12.04
CA VAL A 28 -12.28 -9.62 -11.67
C VAL A 28 -12.07 -10.52 -10.45
N GLY A 29 -12.26 -11.82 -10.65
CA GLY A 29 -11.58 -12.80 -9.81
C GLY A 29 -10.08 -12.73 -10.09
N CYS A 30 -9.29 -12.50 -9.03
CA CYS A 30 -7.85 -12.73 -8.97
C CYS A 30 -6.90 -11.71 -9.63
N MET A 31 -6.94 -10.46 -9.18
CA MET A 31 -5.70 -9.69 -9.07
C MET A 31 -5.59 -9.20 -7.64
N SER A 32 -4.89 -9.94 -6.78
CA SER A 32 -4.53 -9.51 -5.43
C SER A 32 -3.65 -8.27 -5.54
N THR A 33 -4.25 -7.09 -5.66
CA THR A 33 -3.49 -5.84 -5.72
C THR A 33 -3.03 -5.47 -4.31
N PRO A 34 -1.88 -4.79 -4.15
CA PRO A 34 -1.41 -4.35 -2.84
C PRO A 34 -2.45 -3.53 -2.07
N ASP A 35 -3.18 -2.65 -2.77
CA ASP A 35 -4.22 -1.79 -2.19
C ASP A 35 -5.46 -2.58 -1.71
N GLU A 36 -5.78 -3.70 -2.34
CA GLU A 36 -6.86 -4.59 -1.89
C GLU A 36 -6.43 -5.37 -0.64
N LEU A 37 -5.23 -5.95 -0.67
CA LEU A 37 -4.67 -6.71 0.45
C LEU A 37 -4.48 -5.82 1.69
N GLU A 38 -4.18 -4.54 1.50
CA GLU A 38 -4.07 -3.57 2.61
C GLU A 38 -5.35 -3.46 3.45
N ARG A 39 -6.53 -3.59 2.83
CA ARG A 39 -7.82 -3.54 3.54
C ARG A 39 -8.13 -4.84 4.29
N GLN A 40 -7.58 -5.96 3.82
CA GLN A 40 -7.90 -7.31 4.33
C GLN A 40 -6.91 -7.80 5.38
N HIS A 41 -5.66 -7.31 5.34
CA HIS A 41 -4.59 -7.80 6.21
C HIS A 41 -4.03 -6.73 7.16
N THR A 42 -3.88 -7.13 8.42
CA THR A 42 -2.88 -6.52 9.31
C THR A 42 -1.48 -6.93 8.86
N LEU A 43 -0.44 -6.18 9.24
CA LEU A 43 0.95 -6.54 8.90
C LEU A 43 1.29 -7.98 9.32
N HIS A 44 0.87 -8.39 10.53
CA HIS A 44 1.10 -9.73 11.04
C HIS A 44 0.47 -10.81 10.15
N THR A 45 -0.81 -10.63 9.78
CA THR A 45 -1.51 -11.59 8.91
C THR A 45 -0.96 -11.63 7.49
N ALA A 46 -0.44 -10.51 6.97
CA ALA A 46 0.21 -10.47 5.67
C ALA A 46 1.53 -11.26 5.67
N VAL A 47 2.36 -11.08 6.71
CA VAL A 47 3.63 -11.82 6.88
C VAL A 47 3.36 -13.32 6.99
N ALA A 48 2.39 -13.73 7.82
CA ALA A 48 2.07 -15.15 7.99
C ALA A 48 1.64 -15.83 6.67
N ARG A 49 0.83 -15.14 5.85
CA ARG A 49 0.42 -15.65 4.54
C ARG A 49 1.59 -15.69 3.55
N TYR A 50 2.41 -14.65 3.52
CA TYR A 50 3.63 -14.61 2.71
C TYR A 50 4.58 -15.77 3.03
N ASP A 51 4.87 -16.01 4.32
CA ASP A 51 5.76 -17.08 4.76
C ASP A 51 5.26 -18.48 4.36
N THR A 52 3.94 -18.67 4.40
CA THR A 52 3.30 -19.92 3.96
C THR A 52 3.53 -20.17 2.47
N LEU A 53 3.26 -19.16 1.63
CA LEU A 53 3.47 -19.25 0.17
C LEU A 53 4.96 -19.42 -0.16
N ARG A 54 5.84 -18.68 0.54
CA ARG A 54 7.29 -18.74 0.33
C ARG A 54 7.88 -20.09 0.69
N THR A 55 7.38 -20.73 1.74
CA THR A 55 7.82 -22.07 2.16
C THR A 55 7.39 -23.11 1.13
N ARG A 56 6.16 -23.04 0.62
CA ARG A 56 5.71 -23.97 -0.43
C ARG A 56 6.49 -23.79 -1.73
N ASP A 57 6.76 -22.55 -2.13
CA ASP A 57 7.58 -22.23 -3.30
C ASP A 57 9.00 -22.81 -3.19
N ALA A 58 9.62 -22.71 -2.02
CA ALA A 58 10.93 -23.31 -1.75
C ALA A 58 10.91 -24.85 -1.85
N LEU A 59 9.87 -25.50 -1.35
CA LEU A 59 9.71 -26.97 -1.40
C LEU A 59 9.34 -27.50 -2.79
N ALA A 60 8.81 -26.63 -3.67
CA ALA A 60 8.49 -26.97 -5.04
C ALA A 60 9.68 -26.82 -6.00
N SER A 61 10.77 -26.21 -5.55
CA SER A 61 11.99 -26.09 -6.34
C SER A 61 12.71 -27.45 -6.40
N PRO A 62 13.13 -27.93 -7.58
CA PRO A 62 13.90 -29.16 -7.66
C PRO A 62 15.25 -28.97 -6.96
N ASN A 63 15.62 -29.91 -6.09
CA ASN A 63 16.90 -29.90 -5.40
C ASN A 63 18.03 -30.19 -6.42
N GLU A 64 19.25 -29.69 -6.17
CA GLU A 64 20.42 -29.94 -7.05
C GLU A 64 20.74 -31.44 -7.22
N GLU A 65 20.22 -32.27 -6.32
CA GLU A 65 20.40 -33.72 -6.28
C GLU A 65 19.40 -34.50 -7.16
N GLY A 66 18.54 -33.80 -7.91
CA GLY A 66 17.59 -34.42 -8.85
C GLY A 66 16.40 -35.12 -8.20
N GLU A 67 16.19 -34.90 -6.90
CA GLU A 67 15.06 -35.43 -6.15
C GLU A 67 13.75 -34.72 -6.58
N PRO A 68 12.62 -35.44 -6.73
CA PRO A 68 11.35 -34.82 -7.06
C PRO A 68 10.95 -33.80 -5.97
N PRO A 69 10.28 -32.70 -6.35
CA PRO A 69 9.93 -31.65 -5.42
C PRO A 69 9.03 -32.15 -4.30
N ALA A 70 9.29 -31.68 -3.08
CA ALA A 70 8.56 -32.07 -1.87
C ALA A 70 7.14 -31.46 -1.80
N ALA A 71 6.83 -30.49 -2.66
CA ALA A 71 5.52 -29.87 -2.79
C ALA A 71 5.18 -29.54 -4.25
N PRO A 72 3.88 -29.47 -4.62
CA PRO A 72 3.49 -28.96 -5.93
C PRO A 72 3.84 -27.47 -6.07
N PRO A 73 4.21 -27.01 -7.29
CA PRO A 73 4.48 -25.60 -7.55
C PRO A 73 3.28 -24.72 -7.20
N LEU A 74 3.55 -23.45 -6.92
CA LEU A 74 2.49 -22.46 -6.72
C LEU A 74 1.65 -22.32 -7.99
N SER A 75 0.35 -22.12 -7.82
CA SER A 75 -0.49 -21.67 -8.93
C SER A 75 -0.09 -20.25 -9.35
N LYS A 76 -0.52 -19.84 -10.55
CA LYS A 76 -0.30 -18.48 -11.04
C LYS A 76 -0.85 -17.44 -10.06
N GLU A 77 -2.05 -17.71 -9.54
CA GLU A 77 -2.77 -16.86 -8.60
C GLU A 77 -2.00 -16.74 -7.28
N GLU A 78 -1.50 -17.86 -6.75
CA GLU A 78 -0.69 -17.91 -5.53
C GLU A 78 0.65 -17.19 -5.68
N ALA A 79 1.30 -17.29 -6.85
CA ALA A 79 2.53 -16.56 -7.13
C ALA A 79 2.28 -15.03 -7.20
N LEU A 80 1.18 -14.61 -7.81
CA LEU A 80 0.77 -13.19 -7.85
C LEU A 80 0.39 -12.68 -6.45
N GLU A 81 -0.32 -13.48 -5.66
CA GLU A 81 -0.65 -13.19 -4.26
C GLU A 81 0.64 -12.99 -3.44
N MET A 82 1.63 -13.88 -3.59
CA MET A 82 2.91 -13.80 -2.90
C MET A 82 3.66 -12.49 -3.23
N LEU A 83 3.67 -12.07 -4.50
CA LEU A 83 4.28 -10.80 -4.92
C LEU A 83 3.56 -9.60 -4.29
N ALA A 84 2.23 -9.61 -4.30
CA ALA A 84 1.44 -8.51 -3.75
C ALA A 84 1.55 -8.41 -2.23
N LEU A 85 1.62 -9.53 -1.53
CA LEU A 85 1.89 -9.57 -0.09
C LEU A 85 3.29 -9.03 0.23
N GLY A 86 4.31 -9.38 -0.56
CA GLY A 86 5.66 -8.84 -0.41
C GLY A 86 5.70 -7.31 -0.52
N GLU A 87 5.02 -6.76 -1.53
CA GLU A 87 4.90 -5.31 -1.72
C GLU A 87 4.14 -4.65 -0.55
N LEU A 88 3.03 -5.25 -0.10
CA LEU A 88 2.27 -4.75 1.05
C LEU A 88 3.11 -4.69 2.33
N ILE A 89 3.85 -5.77 2.61
CA ILE A 89 4.77 -5.85 3.76
C ILE A 89 5.83 -4.76 3.65
N ALA A 90 6.44 -4.59 2.48
CA ALA A 90 7.45 -3.55 2.24
C ALA A 90 6.88 -2.14 2.51
N ARG A 91 5.68 -1.82 2.04
CA ARG A 91 5.00 -0.53 2.29
C ARG A 91 4.73 -0.31 3.78
N LYS A 92 4.12 -1.29 4.46
CA LYS A 92 3.78 -1.18 5.88
C LYS A 92 5.04 -1.11 6.76
N ALA A 93 6.07 -1.90 6.45
CA ALA A 93 7.36 -1.84 7.14
C ALA A 93 8.09 -0.51 6.88
N GLY A 94 7.98 0.03 5.66
CA GLY A 94 8.47 1.37 5.31
C GLY A 94 7.80 2.45 6.14
N TYR A 95 6.47 2.44 6.25
CA TYR A 95 5.72 3.39 7.09
C TYR A 95 6.08 3.26 8.58
N GLY A 96 6.13 2.02 9.10
CA GLY A 96 6.55 1.76 10.48
C GLY A 96 7.97 2.23 10.78
N ARG A 97 8.91 2.05 9.84
CA ARG A 97 10.28 2.55 9.94
C ARG A 97 10.31 4.08 10.12
N GLN A 98 9.50 4.82 9.39
CA GLN A 98 9.48 6.29 9.45
C GLN A 98 8.88 6.80 10.76
N LEU A 99 7.85 6.13 11.29
CA LEU A 99 7.34 6.38 12.65
C LEU A 99 8.39 6.05 13.72
N GLY A 100 9.16 4.99 13.52
CA GLY A 100 10.30 4.61 14.36
C GLY A 100 11.40 5.67 14.35
N VAL A 101 11.78 6.17 13.17
CA VAL A 101 12.75 7.29 13.01
C VAL A 101 12.24 8.52 13.73
N ARG A 102 10.97 8.90 13.58
CA ARG A 102 10.38 10.05 14.29
C ARG A 102 10.45 9.87 15.81
N SER A 103 10.10 8.69 16.30
CA SER A 103 10.15 8.37 17.74
C SER A 103 11.58 8.41 18.27
N ALA A 104 12.55 7.86 17.53
CA ALA A 104 13.97 7.92 17.88
C ALA A 104 14.50 9.37 17.91
N ARG A 105 14.09 10.19 16.94
CA ARG A 105 14.42 11.63 16.91
C ARG A 105 13.83 12.36 18.11
N SER A 106 12.57 12.10 18.47
CA SER A 106 11.93 12.65 19.68
C SER A 106 12.61 12.21 20.97
N ALA A 107 13.21 11.01 21.00
CA ALA A 107 14.03 10.52 22.09
C ALA A 107 15.49 11.05 22.09
N GLY A 108 15.85 11.90 21.13
CA GLY A 108 17.16 12.54 21.05
C GLY A 108 18.22 11.79 20.24
N ALA A 109 17.87 10.68 19.57
CA ALA A 109 18.83 9.94 18.75
C ALA A 109 19.35 10.78 17.57
N SER A 110 20.66 10.77 17.32
CA SER A 110 21.27 11.43 16.17
C SER A 110 21.02 10.66 14.87
N TRP A 111 21.19 11.34 13.72
CA TRP A 111 21.07 10.67 12.42
C TRP A 111 22.16 9.61 12.19
N SER A 112 23.32 9.78 12.82
CA SER A 112 24.37 8.76 12.82
C SER A 112 23.92 7.50 13.56
N GLN A 113 23.29 7.64 14.73
CA GLN A 113 22.75 6.50 15.50
C GLN A 113 21.60 5.81 14.75
N ILE A 114 20.72 6.60 14.14
CA ILE A 114 19.61 6.07 13.32
C ILE A 114 20.15 5.34 12.09
N GLY A 115 21.13 5.92 11.38
CA GLY A 115 21.79 5.25 10.24
C GLY A 115 22.41 3.92 10.64
N ALA A 116 23.16 3.88 11.74
CA ALA A 116 23.74 2.66 12.27
C ALA A 116 22.68 1.58 12.60
N ALA A 117 21.58 1.96 13.25
CA ALA A 117 20.47 1.04 13.57
C ALA A 117 19.76 0.51 12.32
N LEU A 118 19.71 1.29 11.24
CA LEU A 118 19.11 0.89 9.97
C LEU A 118 20.08 0.17 9.03
N GLY A 119 21.35 0.02 9.42
CA GLY A 119 22.41 -0.56 8.57
C GLY A 119 22.75 0.32 7.35
N THR A 120 22.62 1.64 7.48
CA THR A 120 22.86 2.60 6.39
C THR A 120 23.67 3.81 6.86
N THR A 121 24.04 4.69 5.94
CA THR A 121 24.79 5.91 6.30
C THR A 121 23.89 6.95 6.93
N LYS A 122 24.46 7.89 7.69
CA LYS A 122 23.77 9.08 8.20
C LYS A 122 23.00 9.82 7.08
N GLN A 123 23.68 10.03 5.94
CA GLN A 123 23.12 10.75 4.79
C GLN A 123 21.92 10.00 4.23
N SER A 124 22.07 8.70 3.97
CA SER A 124 21.02 7.85 3.43
C SER A 124 19.81 7.77 4.36
N ALA A 125 20.01 7.71 5.69
CA ALA A 125 18.93 7.72 6.67
C ALA A 125 18.14 9.04 6.64
N TRP A 126 18.83 10.18 6.57
CA TRP A 126 18.19 11.48 6.48
C TRP A 126 17.44 11.67 5.16
N GLU A 127 18.05 11.32 4.02
CA GLU A 127 17.42 11.44 2.70
C GLU A 127 16.17 10.57 2.59
N ALA A 128 16.23 9.35 3.12
CA ALA A 128 15.08 8.46 3.16
C ALA A 128 13.93 9.03 4.02
N HIS A 129 14.23 9.72 5.12
CA HIS A 129 13.20 10.38 5.93
C HIS A 129 12.65 11.63 5.27
N ALA A 130 13.50 12.45 4.64
CA ALA A 130 13.10 13.65 3.92
C ALA A 130 12.16 13.32 2.75
N ARG A 131 12.50 12.31 1.93
CA ARG A 131 11.62 11.85 0.85
C ARG A 131 10.27 11.36 1.36
N TRP A 132 10.24 10.67 2.51
CA TRP A 132 8.98 10.26 3.12
C TRP A 132 8.13 11.46 3.58
N LEU A 133 8.74 12.50 4.15
CA LEU A 133 8.02 13.74 4.48
C LEU A 133 7.46 14.42 3.23
N ASP A 134 8.19 14.41 2.12
CA ASP A 134 7.75 14.96 0.84
C ASP A 134 6.58 14.14 0.25
N GLU A 135 6.64 12.80 0.32
CA GLU A 135 5.58 11.88 -0.11
C GLU A 135 4.30 12.03 0.74
N GLN A 136 4.44 12.29 2.04
CA GLN A 136 3.33 12.64 2.93
C GLN A 136 2.82 14.09 2.74
N GLY A 137 3.71 14.97 2.25
CA GLY A 137 3.55 16.42 2.19
C GLY A 137 3.21 16.96 0.81
N ALA A 138 3.04 16.12 -0.23
CA ALA A 138 2.67 16.51 -1.59
C ALA A 138 1.22 17.08 -1.74
N GLY A 139 0.68 17.67 -0.66
CA GLY A 139 -0.37 18.69 -0.67
C GLY A 139 0.09 20.08 -0.20
N GLY A 140 1.39 20.27 0.12
CA GLY A 140 1.93 21.49 0.73
C GLY A 140 3.34 21.77 0.24
N MET A 141 3.43 22.65 -0.75
CA MET A 141 4.68 23.16 -1.31
C MET A 141 5.61 23.74 -0.23
N THR A 142 6.93 23.52 -0.41
CA THR A 142 8.09 24.34 0.03
C THR A 142 9.10 23.73 1.02
N SER A 143 10.37 23.80 0.56
CA SER A 143 11.63 23.86 1.32
C SER A 143 12.13 22.59 2.03
N ARG A 144 13.03 21.86 1.33
CA ARG A 144 13.87 20.80 1.91
C ARG A 144 14.85 21.43 2.92
N PRO A 145 14.78 21.13 4.23
CA PRO A 145 15.67 21.73 5.22
C PRO A 145 17.13 21.32 5.00
N PRO A 146 18.12 22.16 5.36
CA PRO A 146 19.53 21.79 5.27
C PRO A 146 19.85 20.61 6.20
N MET A 147 20.79 19.75 5.77
CA MET A 147 21.27 18.60 6.54
C MET A 147 21.67 19.01 7.96
N PRO A 148 21.18 18.34 9.01
CA PRO A 148 21.60 18.63 10.39
C PRO A 148 23.05 18.19 10.64
N ILE A 149 23.87 19.15 11.10
CA ILE A 149 25.23 18.93 11.59
C ILE A 149 25.10 18.29 12.98
N GLY A 150 25.61 17.07 13.15
CA GLY A 150 25.36 16.22 14.32
C GLY A 150 25.28 14.76 13.96
#